data_AF-A0A2A5AM79-F1
#
_entry.id   AF-A0A2A5AM79-F1
#
_cell.length_a   1.000
_cell.length_b   1.000
_cell.length_c   1.000
_cell.angle_alpha   90.00
_cell.angle_beta   90.00
_cell.angle_gamma   90.00
#
_symmetry.space_group_name_H-M   'P 1'
#
loop_
_entity.id
_entity.type
_entity.pdbx_description
1 polymer ?
#
loop_
_entity_poly.entity_id
_entity_poly.type
_entity_poly.pdbx_seq_one_letter_code
_entity_poly.pdbx_strand_id
1 'polypeptide(L)'
;MKKLKVQAMFFEKFGQMINSAIPLATCLDVMHQETLDIDMKSHIKVMIDTLLDKKPFYETMSKDYFKGSTLKMIESGCKQGELDYVCQKISRCLEVDIEELKQSEIV
;
A
#
# COMPACT_ATOMS: atom_id res chain seq x y z
N MET A 1 8.36 12.06 7.18
CA MET A 1 7.17 11.70 7.98
C MET A 1 5.85 11.62 7.17
N LYS A 2 5.43 12.67 6.43
CA LYS A 2 4.12 12.70 5.73
C LYS A 2 3.87 11.50 4.79
N LYS A 3 4.86 11.14 3.94
CA LYS A 3 4.77 10.00 3.00
C LYS A 3 4.49 8.66 3.69
N LEU A 4 5.19 8.35 4.78
CA LEU A 4 4.99 7.09 5.51
C LEU A 4 3.57 7.00 6.09
N LYS A 5 3.05 8.12 6.62
CA LYS A 5 1.68 8.16 7.15
C LYS A 5 0.63 7.91 6.05
N VAL A 6 0.82 8.52 4.88
CA VAL A 6 -0.05 8.28 3.71
C VAL A 6 0.01 6.81 3.27
N GLN A 7 1.20 6.21 3.25
CA GLN A 7 1.36 4.79 2.92
C GLN A 7 0.69 3.88 3.96
N ALA A 8 0.84 4.15 5.27
CA ALA A 8 0.20 3.37 6.33
C ALA A 8 -1.32 3.38 6.17
N MET A 9 -1.93 4.57 6.05
CA MET A 9 -3.36 4.73 5.85
C MET A 9 -3.86 4.03 4.57
N PHE A 10 -3.07 4.06 3.50
CA PHE A 10 -3.38 3.32 2.28
C PHE A 10 -3.45 1.82 2.54
N PHE A 11 -2.42 1.21 3.13
CA PHE A 11 -2.39 -0.24 3.36
C PHE A 11 -3.42 -0.71 4.37
N GLU A 12 -3.70 0.08 5.41
CA GLU A 12 -4.76 -0.24 6.38
C GLU A 12 -6.13 -0.34 5.70
N LYS A 13 -6.54 0.72 4.99
CA LYS A 13 -7.85 0.79 4.33
C LYS A 13 -7.94 -0.22 3.18
N PHE A 14 -6.91 -0.33 2.37
CA PHE A 14 -6.85 -1.27 1.25
C PHE A 14 -6.94 -2.73 1.73
N GLY A 15 -6.22 -3.07 2.80
CA GLY A 15 -6.31 -4.40 3.41
C GLY A 15 -7.71 -4.73 3.94
N GLN A 16 -8.39 -3.77 4.57
CA GLN A 16 -9.77 -3.94 5.05
C GLN A 16 -10.75 -4.21 3.90
N MET A 17 -10.58 -3.50 2.78
CA MET A 17 -11.41 -3.71 1.59
C MET A 17 -11.20 -5.09 0.97
N ILE A 18 -9.94 -5.54 0.86
CA ILE A 18 -9.63 -6.88 0.34
C ILE A 18 -10.21 -7.95 1.28
N ASN A 19 -10.06 -7.79 2.59
CA ASN A 19 -10.66 -8.70 3.58
C ASN A 19 -12.19 -8.76 3.46
N SER A 20 -12.82 -7.67 3.01
CA SER A 20 -14.27 -7.61 2.74
C SER A 20 -14.65 -8.24 1.39
N ALA A 21 -13.74 -8.97 0.75
CA ALA A 21 -13.89 -9.59 -0.56
C ALA A 21 -14.25 -8.61 -1.68
N ILE A 22 -13.91 -7.32 -1.52
CA ILE A 22 -14.11 -6.33 -2.57
C ILE A 22 -13.08 -6.61 -3.69
N PRO A 23 -13.48 -6.63 -4.97
CA PRO A 23 -12.55 -6.88 -6.07
C PRO A 23 -11.38 -5.90 -6.09
N LEU A 24 -10.17 -6.39 -6.33
CA LEU A 24 -8.92 -5.61 -6.27
C LEU A 24 -8.98 -4.31 -7.10
N ALA A 25 -9.50 -4.39 -8.33
CA ALA A 25 -9.65 -3.23 -9.20
C ALA A 25 -10.60 -2.17 -8.61
N THR A 26 -11.69 -2.60 -7.98
CA THR A 26 -12.63 -1.73 -7.27
C THR A 26 -11.97 -1.11 -6.04
N CYS A 27 -11.19 -1.87 -5.28
CA CYS A 27 -10.42 -1.33 -4.15
C CYS A 27 -9.48 -0.21 -4.61
N LEU A 28 -8.72 -0.42 -5.69
CA LEU A 28 -7.81 0.60 -6.21
C LEU A 28 -8.54 1.84 -6.73
N ASP A 29 -9.68 1.68 -7.41
CA ASP A 29 -10.48 2.82 -7.90
C ASP A 29 -11.01 3.67 -6.73
N VAL A 30 -11.57 3.04 -5.70
CA VAL A 30 -12.00 3.73 -4.47
C VAL A 30 -10.83 4.45 -3.81
N MET A 31 -9.69 3.78 -3.64
CA MET A 31 -8.50 4.40 -3.07
C MET A 31 -8.01 5.59 -3.90
N HIS A 32 -8.05 5.51 -5.23
CA HIS A 32 -7.67 6.62 -6.11
C HIS A 32 -8.62 7.83 -5.96
N GLN A 33 -9.92 7.57 -5.82
CA GLN A 33 -10.93 8.62 -5.66
C GLN A 33 -10.79 9.34 -4.31
N GLU A 34 -10.55 8.60 -3.22
CA GLU A 34 -10.49 9.14 -1.86
C GLU A 34 -9.12 9.69 -1.46
N THR A 35 -8.04 9.25 -2.11
CA THR A 35 -6.68 9.72 -1.79
C THR A 35 -6.51 11.18 -2.21
N LEU A 36 -6.17 12.03 -1.23
CA LEU A 36 -5.88 13.45 -1.44
C LEU A 36 -4.42 13.73 -1.78
N ASP A 37 -3.51 12.83 -1.37
CA ASP A 37 -2.08 12.97 -1.64
C ASP A 37 -1.78 12.71 -3.12
N ILE A 38 -1.25 13.71 -3.82
CA ILE A 38 -1.06 13.69 -5.28
C ILE A 38 -0.09 12.57 -5.70
N ASP A 39 0.99 12.38 -4.96
CA ASP A 39 2.00 11.37 -5.27
C ASP A 39 1.41 9.96 -5.12
N MET A 40 0.76 9.68 -3.99
CA MET A 40 0.08 8.40 -3.79
C MET A 40 -1.01 8.18 -4.85
N LYS A 41 -1.82 9.20 -5.16
CA LYS A 41 -2.87 9.10 -6.18
C LYS A 41 -2.30 8.75 -7.55
N SER A 42 -1.19 9.38 -7.95
CA SER A 42 -0.49 9.05 -9.19
C SER A 42 0.01 7.61 -9.20
N HIS A 43 0.55 7.11 -8.08
CA HIS A 43 0.97 5.72 -7.98
C HIS A 43 -0.19 4.74 -8.06
N ILE A 44 -1.33 5.02 -7.41
CA ILE A 44 -2.53 4.18 -7.51
C ILE A 44 -3.04 4.17 -8.96
N LYS A 45 -3.02 5.30 -9.67
CA LYS A 45 -3.42 5.35 -11.08
C LYS A 45 -2.56 4.43 -11.95
N VAL A 46 -1.24 4.44 -11.75
CA VAL A 46 -0.32 3.52 -12.44
C VAL A 46 -0.62 2.06 -12.10
N MET A 47 -0.96 1.76 -10.84
CA MET A 47 -1.36 0.41 -10.44
C MET A 47 -2.62 -0.05 -11.16
N ILE A 48 -3.65 0.81 -11.25
CA ILE A 48 -4.90 0.52 -11.98
C ILE A 48 -4.59 0.24 -13.46
N ASP A 49 -3.82 1.12 -14.10
CA ASP A 49 -3.51 1.00 -15.53
C ASP A 49 -2.73 -0.29 -15.83
N THR A 50 -1.78 -0.64 -14.97
CA THR A 50 -0.93 -1.83 -15.17
C THR A 50 -1.66 -3.13 -14.81
N LEU A 51 -2.68 -3.07 -13.93
CA LEU A 51 -3.48 -4.24 -13.59
C LEU A 51 -4.30 -4.75 -14.80
N LEU A 52 -4.67 -3.85 -15.72
CA LEU A 52 -5.35 -4.19 -16.97
C LEU A 52 -4.47 -5.06 -17.89
N ASP A 53 -3.15 -4.96 -17.77
CA ASP A 53 -2.17 -5.74 -18.54
C ASP A 53 -1.96 -7.18 -18.02
N LYS A 54 -2.82 -7.66 -17.10
CA LYS A 54 -2.76 -9.00 -16.47
C LYS A 54 -1.43 -9.30 -15.76
N LYS A 55 -0.68 -8.28 -15.36
CA LYS A 55 0.52 -8.45 -14.52
C LYS A 55 0.13 -8.67 -13.06
N PRO A 56 0.94 -9.41 -12.29
CA PRO A 56 0.73 -9.53 -10.85
C PRO A 56 0.70 -8.16 -10.17
N PHE A 57 -0.19 -7.97 -9.19
CA PHE A 57 -0.37 -6.69 -8.50
C PHE A 57 0.95 -6.10 -7.95
N TYR A 58 1.82 -6.91 -7.36
CA TYR A 58 3.09 -6.46 -6.79
C TYR A 58 4.06 -5.87 -7.84
N GLU A 59 3.95 -6.25 -9.12
CA GLU A 59 4.77 -5.68 -10.20
C GLU A 59 4.28 -4.28 -10.62
N THR A 60 3.05 -3.93 -10.29
CA THR A 60 2.48 -2.61 -10.59
C THR A 60 2.95 -1.52 -9.63
N MET A 61 3.58 -1.91 -8.51
CA MET A 61 4.02 -0.99 -7.46
C MET A 61 5.40 -0.39 -7.74
N SER A 62 5.53 0.94 -7.61
CA SER A 62 6.79 1.64 -7.85
C SER A 62 7.87 1.31 -6.80
N LYS A 63 9.04 0.87 -7.27
CA LYS A 63 10.24 0.61 -6.45
C LYS A 63 10.83 1.85 -5.80
N ASP A 64 10.58 3.03 -6.38
CA ASP A 64 11.08 4.30 -5.87
C ASP A 64 10.14 4.89 -4.81
N TYR A 65 8.86 4.47 -4.84
CA TYR A 65 7.88 4.95 -3.88
C TYR A 65 7.77 4.06 -2.63
N PHE A 66 7.74 2.74 -2.81
CA PHE A 66 7.62 1.77 -1.72
C PHE A 66 8.97 1.18 -1.35
N LYS A 67 9.22 1.02 -0.04
CA LYS A 67 10.45 0.38 0.45
C LYS A 67 10.53 -1.07 -0.07
N GLY A 68 11.74 -1.56 -0.31
CA GLY A 68 11.97 -2.93 -0.79
C GLY A 68 11.38 -4.01 0.14
N SER A 69 11.34 -3.77 1.45
CA SER A 69 10.68 -4.66 2.41
C SER A 69 9.17 -4.75 2.17
N THR A 70 8.51 -3.61 1.97
CA THR A 70 7.08 -3.51 1.63
C THR A 70 6.76 -4.31 0.37
N LEU A 71 7.55 -4.16 -0.69
CA LEU A 71 7.33 -4.84 -1.96
C LEU A 71 7.46 -6.36 -1.84
N LYS A 72 8.48 -6.84 -1.12
CA LYS A 72 8.66 -8.28 -0.85
C LYS A 72 7.51 -8.87 -0.05
N MET A 73 6.98 -8.11 0.91
CA MET A 73 5.82 -8.54 1.68
C MET A 73 4.58 -8.66 0.78
N ILE A 74 4.29 -7.65 -0.05
CA ILE A 74 3.16 -7.70 -0.99
C ILE A 74 3.31 -8.84 -1.98
N GLU A 75 4.49 -9.04 -2.56
CA GLU A 75 4.78 -10.18 -3.45
C GLU A 75 4.48 -11.52 -2.76
N SER A 76 4.95 -11.68 -1.52
CA SER A 76 4.72 -12.87 -0.69
C SER A 76 3.23 -13.09 -0.43
N GLY A 77 2.50 -12.03 -0.05
CA GLY A 77 1.06 -12.08 0.21
C GLY A 77 0.23 -12.40 -1.04
N CYS A 78 0.57 -11.79 -2.18
CA CYS A 78 -0.06 -12.09 -3.46
C CYS A 78 0.10 -13.57 -3.86
N LYS A 79 1.27 -14.16 -3.66
CA LYS A 79 1.53 -15.57 -4.00
C LYS A 79 0.81 -16.55 -3.07
N GLN A 80 0.60 -16.17 -1.81
CA GLN A 80 -0.06 -17.01 -0.79
C GLN A 80 -1.57 -16.79 -0.70
N GLY A 81 -2.11 -15.73 -1.31
CA GLY A 81 -3.52 -15.37 -1.20
C GLY A 81 -3.88 -14.64 0.10
N GLU A 82 -2.88 -14.08 0.80
CA GLU A 82 -3.02 -13.41 2.10
C GLU A 82 -2.74 -11.90 1.99
N LEU A 83 -3.17 -11.29 0.90
CA LEU A 83 -2.85 -9.90 0.59
C LEU A 83 -3.44 -8.94 1.64
N ASP A 84 -4.62 -9.23 2.16
CA ASP A 84 -5.29 -8.49 3.23
C ASP A 84 -4.45 -8.47 4.51
N TYR A 85 -4.02 -9.65 4.98
CA TYR A 85 -3.19 -9.81 6.18
C TYR A 85 -1.87 -9.07 6.03
N VAL A 86 -1.23 -9.23 4.88
CA VAL A 86 0.04 -8.56 4.57
C VAL A 86 -0.12 -7.04 4.56
N CYS A 87 -1.20 -6.51 3.97
CA CYS A 87 -1.48 -5.07 3.99
C CYS A 87 -1.61 -4.53 5.42
N GLN A 88 -2.34 -5.23 6.30
CA GLN A 88 -2.45 -4.84 7.71
C GLN A 88 -1.09 -4.83 8.42
N LYS A 89 -0.27 -5.86 8.16
CA LYS A 89 1.08 -5.96 8.73
C LYS A 89 1.99 -4.83 8.26
N ILE A 90 1.94 -4.49 6.97
CA ILE A 90 2.71 -3.37 6.40
C ILE A 90 2.29 -2.05 7.04
N SER A 91 0.98 -1.79 7.16
CA SER A 91 0.49 -0.57 7.81
C SER A 91 1.09 -0.41 9.21
N ARG A 92 1.00 -1.47 10.02
CA ARG A 92 1.54 -1.46 11.38
C ARG A 92 3.05 -1.25 11.43
N CYS A 93 3.81 -1.85 10.52
CA CYS A 93 5.25 -1.60 10.42
C CYS A 93 5.55 -0.12 10.09
N LEU A 94 4.78 0.48 9.17
CA LEU A 94 4.94 1.89 8.83
C LEU A 94 4.57 2.82 9.99
N GLU A 95 3.57 2.46 10.80
CA GLU A 95 3.23 3.19 12.03
C GLU A 95 4.37 3.17 13.05
N VAL A 96 4.98 2.00 13.28
CA VAL A 96 6.16 1.85 14.14
C VAL A 96 7.32 2.70 13.60
N ASP A 97 7.62 2.63 12.31
CA ASP A 97 8.65 3.48 11.67
C ASP A 97 8.39 4.98 11.91
N ILE A 98 7.12 5.41 11.89
CA ILE A 98 6.74 6.82 12.13
C ILE A 98 6.97 7.19 13.60
N GLU A 99 6.68 6.30 14.54
CA GLU A 99 6.87 6.52 15.97
C GLU A 99 8.36 6.62 16.34
N GLU A 100 9.19 5.72 15.83
CA GLU A 100 10.64 5.72 16.06
C GLU A 100 11.30 7.01 15.52
N LEU A 101 10.88 7.46 14.34
CA LEU A 101 11.38 8.71 13.76
C LEU A 101 11.00 9.93 14.60
N LYS A 102 9.78 9.98 15.15
CA LYS A 102 9.37 11.08 16.05
C LYS A 102 10.20 11.12 17.32
N GLN A 103 10.57 9.96 17.88
CA GLN A 103 11.40 9.89 19.08
C GLN A 103 12.82 10.36 18.81
N SER A 104 13.35 10.07 17.61
CA SER A 104 14.69 10.48 17.20
C SER A 104 14.83 11.98 16.93
N GLU A 105 13.74 12.68 16.61
CA GLU A 105 13.71 14.14 16.41
C GLU A 105 13.60 14.94 17.72
N ILE A 106 13.38 14.26 18.86
CA ILE A 106 13.23 14.88 20.19
C ILE A 106 14.54 14.79 21.00
N VAL A 107 15.61 14.22 20.43
CA VAL A 107 16.96 14.13 21.03
C VAL A 107 17.92 15.10 20.38
#